data_AF-A0A535AVS5-F1
#
_entry.id   AF-A0A535AVS5-F1
#
_cell.length_a   1.000
_cell.length_b   1.000
_cell.length_c   1.000
_cell.angle_alpha   90.00
_cell.angle_beta   90.00
_cell.angle_gamma   90.00
#
_symmetry.space_group_name_H-M   'P 1'
#
loop_
_entity.id
_entity.type
_entity.pdbx_description
1 polymer ?
#
loop_
_entity_poly.entity_id
_entity_poly.type
_entity_poly.pdbx_seq_one_letter_code
_entity_poly.pdbx_strand_id
1 'polypeptide(L)'
;MTLMPLSVRLDARTESLIGRLARKRRQTKSEVIRDAIGALAKQEEQGAGKKRPYDLVAHLIGCVKGGPRDLSVRTGEKFRQMLVERSRKRQ
;
A
#
# COMPACT_ATOMS: atom_id res chain seq x y z
N MET A 1 3.47 -31.29 9.93
CA MET A 1 3.68 -29.93 10.48
C MET A 1 4.01 -30.07 11.95
N THR A 2 5.12 -29.50 12.40
CA THR A 2 5.51 -29.53 13.81
C THR A 2 4.76 -28.43 14.55
N LEU A 3 3.97 -28.78 15.56
CA LEU A 3 3.25 -27.80 16.39
C LEU A 3 4.14 -27.44 17.59
N MET A 4 4.42 -26.15 17.76
CA MET A 4 5.12 -25.63 18.94
C MET A 4 4.10 -24.98 19.89
N PRO A 5 4.19 -25.22 21.22
CA PRO A 5 3.29 -24.59 22.18
C PRO A 5 3.65 -23.11 22.35
N LEU A 6 2.63 -22.24 22.45
CA LEU A 6 2.78 -20.89 22.98
C LEU A 6 1.87 -20.67 24.18
N SER A 7 2.37 -19.92 25.17
CA SER A 7 1.58 -19.48 26.33
C SER A 7 1.56 -17.95 26.36
N VAL A 8 0.35 -17.37 26.37
CA VAL A 8 0.14 -15.92 26.34
C VAL A 8 -0.90 -15.57 27.40
N ARG A 9 -0.58 -14.56 28.23
CA ARG A 9 -1.55 -13.99 29.18
C ARG A 9 -2.49 -13.05 28.45
N LEU A 10 -3.78 -13.22 28.66
CA LEU A 10 -4.83 -12.42 28.04
C LEU A 10 -5.64 -11.71 29.12
N ASP A 11 -6.13 -10.51 28.80
CA ASP A 11 -7.16 -9.87 29.60
C ASP A 11 -8.51 -10.59 29.44
N ALA A 12 -9.41 -10.40 30.41
CA ALA A 12 -10.70 -11.09 30.43
C ALA A 12 -11.59 -10.78 29.21
N ARG A 13 -11.46 -9.58 28.63
CA ARG A 13 -12.25 -9.19 27.45
C ARG A 13 -11.77 -9.93 26.21
N THR A 14 -10.46 -10.06 26.03
CA THR A 14 -9.89 -10.81 24.91
C THR A 14 -10.19 -12.30 25.01
N GLU A 15 -10.10 -12.89 26.21
CA GLU A 15 -10.47 -14.29 26.45
C GLU A 15 -11.94 -14.56 26.08
N SER A 16 -12.85 -13.69 26.55
CA SER A 16 -14.28 -13.79 26.26
C SER A 16 -14.58 -13.64 24.76
N LEU A 17 -13.87 -12.74 24.07
CA LEU A 17 -13.99 -12.54 22.64
C LEU A 17 -13.57 -13.80 21.86
N ILE A 18 -12.45 -14.42 22.22
CA ILE A 18 -11.98 -15.67 21.60
C ILE A 18 -13.01 -16.79 21.86
N GLY A 19 -13.52 -16.91 23.08
CA GLY A 19 -14.55 -17.89 23.43
C GLY A 19 -15.83 -17.74 22.60
N ARG A 20 -16.30 -16.51 22.39
CA ARG A 20 -17.48 -16.21 21.56
C ARG A 20 -17.23 -16.53 20.08
N LEU A 21 -16.05 -16.20 19.56
CA LEU A 21 -15.68 -16.53 18.17
C LEU A 21 -15.59 -18.05 17.94
N ALA A 22 -14.97 -18.76 18.87
CA ALA A 22 -14.86 -20.22 18.85
C ALA A 22 -16.24 -20.89 18.80
N ARG A 23 -17.18 -20.46 19.66
CA ARG A 23 -18.56 -20.94 19.65
C ARG A 23 -19.28 -20.64 18.34
N LYS A 24 -19.19 -19.41 17.85
CA LYS A 24 -19.86 -18.97 16.61
C LYS A 24 -19.36 -19.74 15.38
N ARG A 25 -18.07 -20.08 15.34
CA ARG A 25 -17.42 -20.77 14.21
C ARG A 25 -17.37 -22.29 14.37
N ARG A 26 -17.81 -22.84 15.51
CA ARG A 26 -17.63 -24.26 15.89
C ARG A 26 -16.18 -24.72 15.77
N GLN A 27 -15.26 -23.87 16.23
CA GLN A 27 -13.81 -24.10 16.23
C GLN A 27 -13.28 -24.09 17.67
N THR A 28 -12.11 -24.67 17.87
CA THR A 28 -11.37 -24.53 19.14
C THR A 28 -10.79 -23.12 19.28
N LYS A 29 -10.50 -22.69 20.52
CA LYS A 29 -9.85 -21.39 20.77
C LYS A 29 -8.53 -21.26 20.02
N SER A 30 -7.73 -22.33 20.00
CA SER A 30 -6.43 -22.35 19.31
C SER A 30 -6.56 -22.26 17.78
N GLU A 31 -7.60 -22.85 17.19
CA GLU A 31 -7.88 -22.68 15.74
C GLU A 31 -8.24 -21.24 15.42
N VAL A 32 -9.13 -20.62 16.21
CA VAL A 32 -9.49 -19.21 16.03
C VAL A 32 -8.26 -18.30 16.13
N ILE A 33 -7.37 -18.57 17.08
CA ILE A 33 -6.12 -17.81 17.24
C ILE A 33 -5.23 -17.99 16.00
N ARG A 34 -5.03 -19.22 15.52
CA ARG A 34 -4.22 -19.47 14.30
C ARG A 34 -4.81 -18.78 13.08
N ASP A 35 -6.13 -18.86 12.89
CA ASP A 35 -6.83 -18.21 11.77
C ASP A 35 -6.68 -16.69 11.84
N ALA A 36 -6.80 -16.10 13.04
CA ALA A 36 -6.64 -14.67 13.25
C ALA A 36 -5.22 -14.20 12.95
N ILE A 37 -4.19 -14.93 13.41
CA ILE A 37 -2.79 -14.62 13.10
C ILE A 37 -2.52 -14.76 11.60
N GLY A 38 -3.06 -15.80 10.95
CA GLY A 38 -2.94 -15.97 9.50
C GLY A 38 -3.62 -14.84 8.71
N ALA A 39 -4.77 -14.35 9.18
CA ALA A 39 -5.44 -13.21 8.57
C ALA A 39 -4.63 -11.91 8.74
N LEU A 40 -4.04 -11.68 9.92
CA LEU A 40 -3.17 -10.54 10.19
C LEU A 40 -1.92 -10.58 9.31
N ALA A 41 -1.25 -11.74 9.21
CA ALA A 41 -0.07 -11.90 8.35
C ALA A 41 -0.38 -11.57 6.88
N LYS A 42 -1.52 -12.04 6.36
CA LYS A 42 -1.96 -11.71 4.99
C LYS A 42 -2.22 -10.22 4.81
N GLN A 43 -2.76 -9.53 5.82
CA GLN A 43 -2.98 -8.08 5.76
C GLN A 43 -1.64 -7.32 5.73
N GLU A 44 -0.67 -7.73 6.54
CA GLU A 44 0.68 -7.15 6.55
C GLU A 44 1.40 -7.41 5.22
N GLU A 45 1.32 -8.62 4.65
CA GLU A 45 1.88 -8.94 3.33
C GLU A 45 1.24 -8.12 2.21
N GLN A 46 -0.09 -7.92 2.25
CA GLN A 46 -0.80 -7.06 1.31
C GLN A 46 -0.46 -5.57 1.49
N GLY A 47 -0.07 -5.15 2.69
CA GLY A 47 0.43 -3.80 2.99
C GLY A 47 1.87 -3.58 2.50
N ALA A 48 2.75 -4.56 2.72
CA ALA A 48 4.16 -4.54 2.33
C ALA A 48 4.38 -4.76 0.82
N GLY A 49 3.44 -5.43 0.14
CA GLY A 49 3.49 -5.74 -1.29
C GLY A 49 2.82 -4.73 -2.23
N LYS A 50 2.20 -3.65 -1.71
CA LYS A 50 1.68 -2.58 -2.56
C LYS A 50 2.85 -1.81 -3.15
N LYS A 51 3.26 -2.21 -4.36
CA LYS A 51 4.13 -1.41 -5.24
C LYS A 51 3.67 0.04 -5.13
N ARG A 52 4.55 0.92 -4.68
CA ARG A 52 4.24 2.34 -4.55
C ARG A 52 3.79 2.83 -5.93
N PRO A 53 2.95 3.87 -6.04
CA PRO A 53 2.61 4.44 -7.33
C PRO A 53 3.84 4.71 -8.21
N TYR A 54 4.97 5.09 -7.59
CA TYR A 54 6.28 5.18 -8.24
C TYR A 54 6.76 3.84 -8.84
N ASP A 55 6.75 2.75 -8.07
CA ASP A 55 7.22 1.43 -8.52
C ASP A 55 6.38 0.88 -9.68
N LEU A 56 5.11 1.29 -9.77
CA LEU A 56 4.22 0.94 -10.88
C LEU A 56 4.63 1.64 -12.18
N VAL A 57 5.17 2.87 -12.12
CA VAL A 57 5.55 3.66 -13.31
C VAL A 57 7.05 3.74 -13.56
N ALA A 58 7.88 3.24 -12.64
CA ALA A 58 9.34 3.34 -12.71
C ALA A 58 9.91 2.74 -14.02
N HIS A 59 9.31 1.67 -14.53
CA HIS A 59 9.70 1.05 -15.79
C HIS A 59 9.46 1.93 -17.04
N LEU A 60 8.63 2.97 -16.92
CA LEU A 60 8.40 3.96 -17.97
C LEU A 60 9.46 5.06 -17.96
N ILE A 61 10.19 5.25 -16.85
CA ILE A 61 11.24 6.26 -16.77
C ILE A 61 12.41 5.81 -17.65
N GLY A 62 12.70 6.58 -18.69
CA GLY A 62 13.76 6.25 -19.66
C GLY A 62 13.37 5.21 -20.71
N CYS A 63 12.09 4.81 -20.82
CA CYS A 63 11.62 3.93 -21.88
C CYS A 63 11.70 4.58 -23.28
N VAL A 64 11.68 5.92 -23.33
CA VAL A 64 11.86 6.69 -24.56
C VAL A 64 13.34 7.04 -24.73
N LYS A 65 13.91 6.63 -25.87
CA LYS A 65 15.26 7.04 -26.29
C LYS A 65 15.15 8.14 -27.35
N GLY A 66 15.83 9.26 -27.10
CA GLY A 66 15.79 10.45 -27.96
C GLY A 66 14.87 11.56 -27.43
N GLY A 67 15.06 12.77 -27.96
CA GLY A 67 14.37 13.99 -27.54
C GLY A 67 15.33 15.07 -27.02
N PRO A 68 14.94 16.36 -27.08
CA PRO A 68 15.76 17.44 -26.56
C PRO A 68 15.98 17.29 -25.05
N ARG A 69 17.24 17.38 -24.60
CA ARG A 69 17.63 17.15 -23.19
C ARG A 69 17.38 18.36 -22.29
N ASP A 70 17.00 19.49 -22.88
CA ASP A 70 16.92 20.82 -22.25
C ASP A 70 15.47 21.31 -22.08
N LEU A 71 14.48 20.44 -22.32
CA LEU A 71 13.05 20.82 -22.28
C LEU A 71 12.64 21.42 -20.92
N SER A 72 13.24 20.96 -19.82
CA SER A 72 12.95 21.44 -18.47
C SER A 72 13.86 22.58 -17.99
N VAL A 73 14.86 23.01 -18.77
CA VAL A 73 15.90 23.96 -18.32
C VAL A 73 15.37 25.40 -18.27
N ARG A 74 14.46 25.77 -19.19
CA ARG A 74 13.93 27.14 -19.34
C ARG A 74 12.42 27.22 -19.10
N THR A 75 11.89 26.38 -18.22
CA THR A 75 10.45 26.25 -17.97
C THR A 75 9.79 27.59 -17.64
N GLY A 76 10.37 28.40 -16.75
CA GLY A 76 9.80 29.70 -16.36
C GLY A 76 9.73 30.71 -17.51
N GLU A 77 10.78 30.81 -18.31
CA GLU A 77 10.83 31.71 -19.47
C GLU A 77 9.85 31.30 -20.57
N LYS A 78 9.82 29.99 -20.92
CA LYS A 78 8.88 29.44 -21.91
C LYS A 78 7.43 29.57 -21.44
N PHE A 79 7.17 29.35 -20.16
CA PHE A 79 5.83 29.52 -19.58
C PHE A 79 5.36 30.97 -19.63
N ARG A 80 6.24 31.92 -19.31
CA ARG A 80 5.94 33.35 -19.45
C ARG A 80 5.60 33.74 -20.89
N GLN A 81 6.33 33.23 -21.88
CA GLN A 81 6.04 33.47 -23.30
C GLN A 81 4.65 32.96 -23.69
N MET A 82 4.29 31.74 -23.28
CA MET A 82 2.96 31.17 -23.52
C MET A 82 1.83 32.04 -22.91
N LEU A 83 2.03 32.59 -21.71
CA LEU A 83 1.04 33.48 -21.09
C LEU A 83 0.88 34.80 -21.85
N VAL A 84 1.97 35.40 -22.32
CA VAL A 84 1.95 36.65 -23.11
C VAL A 84 1.23 36.43 -24.45
N GLU A 85 1.54 35.35 -25.17
CA GLU A 85 0.84 35.03 -26.43
C GLU A 85 -0.66 34.80 -26.22
N ARG A 86 -1.03 34.10 -25.15
CA ARG A 86 -2.44 33.86 -24.82
C ARG A 86 -3.19 35.15 -24.46
N SER A 87 -2.51 36.10 -23.83
CA SER A 87 -3.08 37.43 -23.56
C SER A 87 -3.30 38.23 -24.84
N ARG A 88 -2.35 38.17 -25.78
CA ARG A 88 -2.47 38.87 -27.08
C ARG A 88 -3.58 38.32 -27.97
N LYS A 89 -3.83 37.00 -27.93
CA LYS A 89 -4.94 36.36 -28.65
C LYS A 89 -6.33 36.64 -28.05
N ARG A 90 -6.39 37.24 -26.87
CA ARG A 90 -7.64 37.58 -26.16
C ARG A 90 -8.04 39.05 -26.31
N GLN A 91 -7.14 39.90 -26.84
CA GLN A 91 -7.43 41.27 -27.27
C GLN A 91 -7.78 41.27 -28.74
#